data_AF-A0A5M9MP56-F1
#
_entry.id   AF-A0A5M9MP56-F1
#
_cell.length_a   1.000
_cell.length_b   1.000
_cell.length_c   1.000
_cell.angle_alpha   90.00
_cell.angle_beta   90.00
_cell.angle_gamma   90.00
#
_symmetry.space_group_name_H-M   'P 1'
#
loop_
_entity.id
_entity.type
_entity.pdbx_description
1 polymer ?
#
loop_
_entity_poly.entity_id
_entity_poly.type
_entity_poly.pdbx_seq_one_letter_code
_entity_poly.pdbx_strand_id
1 'polypeptide(L)'
;MIAYQCSNVSVSVVDKDQNRIHAWKYHSPPFREPGLIDILAAIQERIRESVAQNGTQLDAFGAGKGFSLDMANVQNVARTIAQVATGYKIIVEKSTIPCGTSDMLRDLLHTSSTSHARFEVLSNPEFLSEGTAISNLLNPSRVLIGCQQNPPGQAAADALATLYRAWIPPSAILILLRQHAG
;
A
#
# COMPACT_ATOMS: atom_id res chain seq x y z
N MET A 1 -2.93 -10.32 -2.31
CA MET A 1 -2.04 -11.40 -2.79
C MET A 1 -0.91 -11.73 -1.83
N ILE A 2 -0.19 -10.76 -1.24
CA ILE A 2 0.88 -11.08 -0.25
C ILE A 2 0.39 -12.03 0.85
N ALA A 3 -0.78 -11.77 1.44
CA ALA A 3 -1.37 -12.67 2.43
C ALA A 3 -1.63 -14.09 1.88
N TYR A 4 -1.98 -14.22 0.60
CA TYR A 4 -2.24 -15.50 -0.03
C TYR A 4 -0.94 -16.25 -0.33
N GLN A 5 0.04 -15.57 -0.92
CA GLN A 5 1.24 -16.16 -1.50
C GLN A 5 2.41 -16.28 -0.51
N CYS A 6 2.45 -15.45 0.54
CA CYS A 6 3.53 -15.45 1.53
C CYS A 6 3.02 -15.99 2.87
N SER A 7 3.07 -17.32 3.06
CA SER A 7 2.54 -18.02 4.25
C SER A 7 3.07 -17.49 5.59
N ASN A 8 4.33 -17.05 5.59
CA ASN A 8 5.09 -16.56 6.73
C ASN A 8 4.93 -15.05 7.02
N VAL A 9 4.09 -14.32 6.26
CA VAL A 9 3.89 -12.89 6.43
C VAL A 9 2.51 -12.63 7.04
N SER A 10 2.49 -11.93 8.17
CA SER A 10 1.25 -11.41 8.76
C SER A 10 0.80 -10.19 7.98
N VAL A 11 -0.47 -10.18 7.56
CA VAL A 11 -1.06 -9.06 6.84
C VAL A 11 -2.24 -8.53 7.64
N SER A 12 -2.25 -7.22 7.88
CA SER A 12 -3.38 -6.53 8.49
C SER A 12 -3.95 -5.52 7.52
N VAL A 13 -5.27 -5.50 7.39
CA VAL A 13 -6.01 -4.51 6.60
C VAL A 13 -6.71 -3.56 7.55
N VAL A 14 -6.48 -2.26 7.37
CA VAL A 14 -7.04 -1.22 8.23
C VAL A 14 -7.74 -0.15 7.42
N ASP A 15 -8.91 0.28 7.91
CA ASP A 15 -9.71 1.36 7.32
C ASP A 15 -10.38 2.14 8.47
N LYS A 16 -10.67 3.42 8.23
CA LYS A 16 -11.45 4.24 9.17
C LYS A 16 -12.94 3.89 9.13
N ASP A 17 -13.41 3.39 7.98
CA ASP A 17 -14.79 2.99 7.76
C ASP A 17 -15.06 1.60 8.36
N GLN A 18 -15.77 1.58 9.48
CA GLN A 18 -16.16 0.35 10.18
C GLN A 18 -17.01 -0.56 9.30
N ASN A 19 -17.86 0.01 8.44
CA ASN A 19 -18.74 -0.79 7.58
C ASN A 19 -17.93 -1.52 6.52
N ARG A 20 -16.88 -0.89 5.97
CA ARG A 20 -15.94 -1.57 5.06
C ARG A 20 -15.21 -2.71 5.74
N ILE A 21 -14.67 -2.48 6.94
CA ILE A 21 -13.99 -3.53 7.71
C ILE A 21 -14.94 -4.70 8.02
N HIS A 22 -16.18 -4.41 8.44
CA HIS A 22 -17.19 -5.45 8.64
C HIS A 22 -17.53 -6.19 7.35
N ALA A 23 -17.69 -5.49 6.23
CA ALA A 23 -17.96 -6.08 4.93
C ALA A 23 -16.87 -7.08 4.51
N TRP A 24 -15.59 -6.74 4.74
CA TRP A 24 -14.46 -7.65 4.53
C TRP A 24 -14.51 -8.87 5.47
N LYS A 25 -14.74 -8.65 6.76
CA LYS A 25 -14.77 -9.72 7.77
C LYS A 25 -15.88 -10.74 7.55
N TYR A 26 -17.02 -10.32 7.00
CA TYR A 26 -18.18 -11.16 6.73
C TYR A 26 -18.31 -11.57 5.26
N HIS A 27 -17.19 -11.61 4.52
CA HIS A 27 -17.10 -12.09 3.13
C HIS A 27 -18.12 -11.45 2.17
N SER A 28 -18.49 -10.21 2.44
CA SER A 28 -19.40 -9.42 1.62
C SER A 28 -18.69 -8.15 1.12
N PRO A 29 -17.55 -8.28 0.42
CA PRO A 29 -16.77 -7.12 0.01
C PRO A 29 -17.61 -6.18 -0.86
N PRO A 30 -17.35 -4.86 -0.80
CA PRO A 30 -18.16 -3.85 -1.48
C PRO A 30 -18.07 -3.89 -3.01
N PHE A 31 -17.23 -4.78 -3.58
CA PHE A 31 -17.08 -5.01 -5.01
C PHE A 31 -16.92 -6.51 -5.28
N ARG A 32 -17.17 -6.91 -6.54
CA ARG A 32 -17.09 -8.31 -6.97
C ARG A 32 -15.99 -8.48 -8.01
N GLU A 33 -15.04 -9.36 -7.70
CA GLU A 33 -13.97 -9.76 -8.62
C GLU A 33 -13.94 -11.29 -8.75
N PRO A 34 -13.81 -11.83 -9.97
CA PRO A 34 -13.64 -13.27 -10.17
C PRO A 34 -12.46 -13.82 -9.35
N GLY A 35 -12.71 -14.87 -8.55
CA GLY A 35 -11.70 -15.53 -7.70
C GLY A 35 -11.39 -14.83 -6.37
N LEU A 36 -11.98 -13.65 -6.08
CA LEU A 36 -11.73 -12.96 -4.81
C LEU A 36 -12.22 -13.76 -3.59
N ILE A 37 -13.42 -14.33 -3.67
CA ILE A 37 -14.02 -15.09 -2.56
C ILE A 37 -13.19 -16.33 -2.21
N ASP A 38 -12.71 -17.07 -3.21
CA ASP A 38 -11.88 -18.25 -2.99
C ASP A 38 -10.55 -17.88 -2.30
N ILE A 39 -9.97 -16.75 -2.69
CA ILE A 39 -8.73 -16.25 -2.08
C ILE A 39 -8.98 -15.80 -0.65
N LEU A 40 -10.09 -15.08 -0.37
CA LEU A 40 -10.45 -14.65 0.98
C LEU A 40 -10.68 -15.85 1.91
N ALA A 41 -11.37 -16.88 1.43
CA ALA A 41 -11.58 -18.12 2.18
C ALA A 41 -10.23 -18.78 2.54
N ALA A 42 -9.27 -18.78 1.61
CA ALA A 42 -7.95 -19.39 1.82
C ALA A 42 -7.05 -18.63 2.82
N ILE A 43 -7.33 -17.36 3.11
CA ILE A 43 -6.50 -16.48 3.95
C ILE A 43 -7.23 -15.94 5.18
N GLN A 44 -8.45 -16.38 5.44
CA GLN A 44 -9.31 -15.84 6.50
C GLN A 44 -8.62 -15.82 7.87
N GLU A 45 -7.92 -16.89 8.24
CA GLU A 45 -7.19 -16.99 9.52
C GLU A 45 -5.85 -16.23 9.52
N ARG A 46 -5.46 -15.65 8.37
CA ARG A 46 -4.14 -15.07 8.12
C ARG A 46 -4.18 -13.56 7.89
N ILE A 47 -5.36 -13.00 7.64
CA ILE A 47 -5.60 -11.55 7.60
C ILE A 47 -6.17 -11.10 8.93
N ARG A 48 -5.67 -9.99 9.44
CA ARG A 48 -6.29 -9.28 10.57
C ARG A 48 -6.94 -8.00 10.07
N GLU A 49 -8.26 -7.90 10.13
CA GLU A 49 -8.94 -6.63 9.86
C GLU A 49 -9.12 -5.82 11.14
N SER A 50 -8.88 -4.51 11.09
CA SER A 50 -9.14 -3.62 12.23
C SER A 50 -9.53 -2.22 11.80
N VAL A 51 -10.31 -1.55 12.63
CA VAL A 51 -10.70 -0.15 12.42
C VAL A 51 -9.59 0.77 12.93
N ALA A 52 -9.18 1.75 12.12
CA ALA A 52 -8.22 2.75 12.53
C ALA A 52 -8.85 3.71 13.56
N GLN A 53 -8.41 3.63 14.83
CA GLN A 53 -8.95 4.44 15.94
C GLN A 53 -8.73 5.95 15.79
N ASN A 54 -7.74 6.38 14.98
CA ASN A 54 -7.38 7.78 14.76
C ASN A 54 -7.71 8.28 13.33
N GLY A 55 -8.65 7.62 12.64
CA GLY A 55 -9.04 8.02 11.28
C GLY A 55 -9.90 9.29 11.28
N THR A 56 -9.46 10.33 10.58
CA THR A 56 -10.27 11.54 10.35
C THR A 56 -11.52 11.19 9.52
N GLN A 57 -12.71 11.46 10.06
CA GLN A 57 -14.00 11.25 9.37
C GLN A 57 -14.10 12.16 8.13
N LEU A 58 -14.68 11.67 7.04
CA LEU A 58 -14.89 12.44 5.80
C LEU A 58 -16.35 12.31 5.36
N ASP A 59 -16.98 13.46 5.12
CA ASP A 59 -18.19 13.57 4.32
C ASP A 59 -17.81 13.54 2.84
N ALA A 60 -18.38 12.59 2.09
CA ALA A 60 -18.23 12.53 0.65
C ALA A 60 -19.09 13.61 -0.01
N PHE A 61 -18.49 14.61 -0.64
CA PHE A 61 -19.20 15.50 -1.57
C PHE A 61 -18.36 15.83 -2.81
N GLY A 62 -18.99 15.71 -3.97
CA GLY A 62 -18.64 16.48 -5.16
C GLY A 62 -18.15 15.67 -6.36
N ALA A 63 -19.09 15.09 -7.12
CA ALA A 63 -18.88 14.82 -8.53
C ALA A 63 -18.63 16.15 -9.27
N GLY A 64 -17.52 16.23 -10.00
CA GLY A 64 -17.26 17.26 -11.01
C GLY A 64 -16.53 18.52 -10.51
N LYS A 65 -15.20 18.54 -10.70
CA LYS A 65 -14.35 19.67 -11.15
C LYS A 65 -12.90 19.42 -10.71
N GLY A 66 -12.07 18.92 -11.64
CA GLY A 66 -10.61 18.81 -11.49
C GLY A 66 -10.17 17.71 -10.53
N PHE A 67 -9.37 16.76 -11.00
CA PHE A 67 -8.69 15.75 -10.19
C PHE A 67 -7.61 16.41 -9.29
N SER A 68 -8.00 17.30 -8.38
CA SER A 68 -7.21 17.53 -7.17
C SER A 68 -7.43 16.30 -6.32
N LEU A 69 -6.60 15.29 -6.58
CA LEU A 69 -6.58 14.06 -5.81
C LEU A 69 -6.54 14.43 -4.32
N ASP A 70 -7.41 13.82 -3.50
CA ASP A 70 -7.56 14.18 -2.08
C ASP A 70 -6.31 13.75 -1.29
N MET A 71 -5.24 14.54 -1.46
CA MET A 71 -3.96 14.38 -0.80
C MET A 71 -4.12 14.53 0.70
N ALA A 72 -5.20 15.15 1.21
CA ALA A 72 -5.40 15.30 2.65
C ALA A 72 -5.46 13.93 3.34
N ASN A 73 -6.09 12.93 2.72
CA ASN A 73 -6.11 11.57 3.26
C ASN A 73 -4.70 10.95 3.32
N VAL A 74 -3.94 11.07 2.24
CA VAL A 74 -2.56 10.54 2.16
C VAL A 74 -1.67 11.21 3.21
N GLN A 75 -1.76 12.53 3.35
CA GLN A 75 -1.00 13.29 4.35
C GLN A 75 -1.41 12.92 5.78
N ASN A 76 -2.70 12.76 6.05
CA ASN A 76 -3.19 12.39 7.38
C ASN A 76 -2.69 11.00 7.79
N VAL A 77 -2.76 10.02 6.89
CA VAL A 77 -2.19 8.68 7.14
C VAL A 77 -0.70 8.77 7.40
N ALA A 78 0.05 9.56 6.63
CA ALA A 78 1.49 9.75 6.85
C ALA A 78 1.80 10.34 8.23
N ARG A 79 1.05 11.37 8.65
CA ARG A 79 1.21 11.97 9.99
C ARG A 79 0.88 10.98 11.11
N THR A 80 -0.21 10.23 10.98
CA THR A 80 -0.57 9.20 11.96
C THR A 80 0.53 8.14 12.07
N ILE A 81 1.08 7.67 10.94
CA ILE A 81 2.22 6.74 10.93
C ILE A 81 3.42 7.36 11.65
N ALA A 82 3.78 8.60 11.33
CA ALA A 82 4.94 9.28 11.90
C ALA A 82 4.85 9.44 13.43
N GLN A 83 3.65 9.65 13.96
CA GLN A 83 3.39 9.85 15.39
C GLN A 83 3.46 8.56 16.23
N VAL A 84 3.13 7.41 15.63
CA VAL A 84 3.01 6.14 16.37
C VAL A 84 4.12 5.14 16.05
N ALA A 85 4.77 5.28 14.90
CA ALA A 85 5.79 4.35 14.47
C ALA A 85 7.07 4.49 15.31
N THR A 86 7.72 3.35 15.54
CA THR A 86 9.02 3.25 16.19
C THR A 86 9.94 2.32 15.39
N GLY A 87 11.25 2.54 15.52
CA GLY A 87 12.27 1.77 14.81
C GLY A 87 12.26 2.00 13.29
N TYR A 88 12.75 1.01 12.55
CA TYR A 88 12.81 1.07 11.08
C TYR A 88 11.49 0.60 10.44
N LYS A 89 11.02 1.33 9.43
CA LYS A 89 9.80 1.04 8.67
C LYS A 89 10.00 1.30 7.17
N ILE A 90 9.42 0.42 6.34
CA ILE A 90 9.31 0.63 4.90
C ILE A 90 7.86 1.02 4.62
N ILE A 91 7.64 2.20 4.04
CA ILE A 91 6.34 2.71 3.66
C ILE A 91 6.20 2.55 2.15
N VAL A 92 5.19 1.79 1.70
CA VAL A 92 4.97 1.52 0.28
C VAL A 92 3.69 2.23 -0.17
N GLU A 93 3.84 3.19 -1.06
CA GLU A 93 2.73 3.88 -1.72
C GLU A 93 2.32 3.05 -2.96
N LYS A 94 1.09 2.53 -2.99
CA LYS A 94 0.64 1.51 -3.97
C LYS A 94 -0.34 2.04 -5.04
N SER A 95 -0.66 3.33 -5.01
CA SER A 95 -1.82 3.87 -5.72
C SER A 95 -1.50 4.35 -7.14
N THR A 96 -2.55 4.74 -7.86
CA THR A 96 -2.50 5.33 -9.22
C THR A 96 -2.15 6.83 -9.21
N ILE A 97 -1.65 7.34 -8.08
CA ILE A 97 -1.42 8.77 -7.85
C ILE A 97 -0.24 9.29 -8.69
N PRO A 98 -0.26 10.55 -9.17
CA PRO A 98 0.84 11.18 -9.89
C PRO A 98 2.22 11.09 -9.22
N CYS A 99 3.24 11.17 -10.07
CA CYS A 99 4.65 11.23 -9.71
C CYS A 99 4.91 12.32 -8.64
N GLY A 100 5.79 12.05 -7.67
CA GLY A 100 6.18 12.99 -6.61
C GLY A 100 5.53 12.76 -5.24
N THR A 101 4.47 11.94 -5.16
CA THR A 101 3.79 11.63 -3.88
C THR A 101 4.71 10.95 -2.87
N SER A 102 5.61 10.10 -3.34
CA SER A 102 6.58 9.39 -2.50
C SER A 102 7.61 10.33 -1.85
N ASP A 103 7.92 11.47 -2.47
CA ASP A 103 8.83 12.47 -1.90
C ASP A 103 8.10 13.31 -0.86
N MET A 104 6.89 13.77 -1.16
CA MET A 104 6.01 14.43 -0.18
C MET A 104 5.76 13.56 1.07
N LEU A 105 5.50 12.27 0.88
CA LEU A 105 5.34 11.32 2.00
C LEU A 105 6.60 11.23 2.85
N ARG A 106 7.78 11.21 2.22
CA ARG A 106 9.07 11.17 2.94
C ARG A 106 9.25 12.41 3.81
N ASP A 107 8.99 13.59 3.24
CA ASP A 107 9.12 14.85 3.96
C ASP A 107 8.15 14.93 5.13
N LEU A 108 6.89 14.51 4.95
CA LEU A 108 5.90 14.47 6.02
C LEU A 108 6.27 13.47 7.12
N LEU A 109 6.70 12.26 6.75
CA LEU A 109 7.14 11.26 7.72
C LEU A 109 8.33 11.76 8.54
N HIS A 110 9.29 12.44 7.90
CA HIS A 110 10.47 12.97 8.56
C HIS A 110 10.13 14.16 9.48
N THR A 111 9.33 15.11 9.00
CA THR A 111 8.99 16.33 9.74
C THR A 111 7.96 16.12 10.84
N SER A 112 7.08 15.11 10.71
CA SER A 112 6.02 14.81 11.67
C SER A 112 6.38 13.73 12.68
N SER A 113 7.57 13.11 12.56
CA SER A 113 7.94 12.02 13.47
C SER A 113 8.22 12.55 14.86
N THR A 114 7.55 11.97 15.85
CA THR A 114 7.70 12.29 17.28
C THR A 114 8.67 11.32 17.98
N SER A 115 9.26 10.38 17.24
CA SER A 115 10.16 9.34 17.73
C SER A 115 11.44 9.28 16.89
N HIS A 116 12.41 8.45 17.28
CA HIS A 116 13.59 8.15 16.44
C HIS A 116 13.31 7.11 15.35
N ALA A 117 12.07 7.08 14.83
CA ALA A 117 11.72 6.19 13.73
C ALA A 117 12.49 6.56 12.45
N ARG A 118 12.82 5.54 11.66
CA ARG A 118 13.46 5.67 10.36
C ARG A 118 12.55 5.10 9.29
N PHE A 119 12.32 5.86 8.22
CA PHE A 119 11.42 5.49 7.15
C PHE A 119 12.16 5.42 5.82
N GLU A 120 11.96 4.34 5.08
CA GLU A 120 12.21 4.31 3.64
C GLU A 120 10.87 4.31 2.91
N VAL A 121 10.72 5.20 1.93
CA VAL A 121 9.47 5.34 1.16
C VAL A 121 9.67 4.78 -0.23
N LEU A 122 8.86 3.79 -0.58
CA LEU A 122 8.82 3.15 -1.88
C LEU A 122 7.53 3.56 -2.62
N SER A 123 7.61 3.59 -3.95
CA SER A 123 6.43 3.58 -4.82
C SER A 123 6.28 2.20 -5.43
N ASN A 124 5.05 1.69 -5.48
CA ASN A 124 4.73 0.40 -6.06
C ASN A 124 3.36 0.48 -6.75
N PRO A 125 3.27 1.19 -7.89
CA PRO A 125 2.01 1.46 -8.54
C PRO A 125 1.31 0.16 -8.94
N GLU A 126 -0.02 0.20 -8.95
CA GLU A 126 -0.85 -0.89 -9.43
C GLU A 126 -1.61 -0.50 -10.71
N PHE A 127 -1.74 -1.46 -11.62
CA PHE A 127 -2.42 -1.30 -12.90
C PHE A 127 -3.54 -2.33 -12.98
N LEU A 128 -4.60 -2.09 -12.21
CA LEU A 128 -5.74 -3.00 -12.10
C LEU A 128 -6.92 -2.48 -12.91
N SER A 129 -7.68 -3.40 -13.50
CA SER A 129 -8.95 -3.12 -14.16
C SER A 129 -10.06 -3.96 -13.52
N GLU A 130 -11.23 -3.34 -13.36
CA GLU A 130 -12.42 -4.02 -12.80
C GLU A 130 -12.75 -5.30 -13.58
N GLY A 131 -13.10 -6.35 -12.86
CA GLY A 131 -13.40 -7.69 -13.39
C GLY A 131 -12.16 -8.54 -13.70
N THR A 132 -10.95 -7.98 -13.61
CA THR A 132 -9.70 -8.68 -13.86
C THR A 132 -8.64 -8.49 -12.77
N ALA A 133 -8.97 -7.79 -11.69
CA ALA A 133 -8.00 -7.35 -10.68
C ALA A 133 -7.25 -8.54 -10.05
N ILE A 134 -7.96 -9.63 -9.73
CA ILE A 134 -7.36 -10.83 -9.15
C ILE A 134 -6.40 -11.50 -10.14
N SER A 135 -6.82 -11.68 -11.39
CA SER A 135 -5.97 -12.26 -12.43
C SER A 135 -4.72 -11.39 -12.68
N ASN A 136 -4.88 -10.07 -12.72
CA ASN A 136 -3.77 -9.12 -12.89
C ASN A 136 -2.81 -9.14 -11.70
N LEU A 137 -3.29 -9.34 -10.47
CA LEU A 137 -2.42 -9.44 -9.29
C LEU A 137 -1.68 -10.79 -9.21
N LEU A 138 -2.28 -11.86 -9.74
CA LEU A 138 -1.66 -13.19 -9.81
C LEU A 138 -0.66 -13.30 -10.97
N ASN A 139 -0.98 -12.70 -12.12
CA ASN A 139 -0.20 -12.75 -13.35
C ASN A 139 0.08 -11.36 -13.93
N PRO A 140 0.73 -10.45 -13.16
CA PRO A 140 1.04 -9.13 -13.64
C PRO A 140 2.08 -9.20 -14.77
N SER A 141 1.89 -8.38 -15.81
CA SER A 141 2.91 -8.21 -16.84
C SER A 141 4.23 -7.73 -16.25
N ARG A 142 4.19 -6.77 -15.31
CA ARG A 142 5.34 -6.26 -14.55
C ARG A 142 4.90 -5.76 -13.18
N VAL A 143 5.82 -5.79 -12.22
CA VAL A 143 5.72 -5.11 -10.92
C VAL A 143 6.81 -4.04 -10.89
N LEU A 144 6.42 -2.79 -10.68
CA LEU A 144 7.35 -1.66 -10.59
C LEU A 144 7.58 -1.31 -9.12
N ILE A 145 8.83 -1.14 -8.72
CA ILE A 145 9.22 -0.68 -7.37
C ILE A 145 10.16 0.51 -7.52
N GLY A 146 9.68 1.72 -7.23
CA GLY A 146 10.51 2.91 -7.20
C GLY A 146 11.10 3.16 -5.81
N CYS A 147 12.40 3.45 -5.73
CA CYS A 147 13.09 3.75 -4.47
C CYS A 147 14.14 4.87 -4.63
N GLN A 148 14.67 5.35 -3.51
CA GLN A 148 15.78 6.31 -3.51
C GLN A 148 17.09 5.65 -3.97
N GLN A 149 17.91 6.39 -4.72
CA GLN A 149 19.24 5.97 -5.15
C GLN A 149 20.27 6.06 -4.00
N ASN A 150 20.05 5.30 -2.93
CA ASN A 150 20.96 5.16 -1.80
C ASN A 150 20.91 3.72 -1.23
N PRO A 151 21.86 3.29 -0.38
CA PRO A 151 21.88 1.92 0.13
C PRO A 151 20.63 1.51 0.93
N PRO A 152 20.08 2.36 1.84
CA PRO A 152 18.85 2.02 2.57
C PRO A 152 17.62 1.83 1.65
N GLY A 153 17.42 2.71 0.68
CA GLY A 153 16.31 2.67 -0.27
C GLY A 153 16.37 1.44 -1.18
N GLN A 154 17.57 1.04 -1.62
CA GLN A 154 17.77 -0.20 -2.36
C GLN A 154 17.47 -1.44 -1.51
N ALA A 155 17.97 -1.48 -0.26
CA ALA A 155 17.66 -2.57 0.67
C ALA A 155 16.15 -2.69 0.96
N ALA A 156 15.45 -1.56 1.06
CA ALA A 156 13.99 -1.53 1.19
C ALA A 156 13.29 -2.08 -0.06
N ALA A 157 13.74 -1.68 -1.26
CA ALA A 157 13.20 -2.18 -2.52
C ALA A 157 13.42 -3.69 -2.69
N ASP A 158 14.60 -4.20 -2.30
CA ASP A 158 14.91 -5.63 -2.34
C ASP A 158 14.06 -6.45 -1.36
N ALA A 159 13.78 -5.89 -0.17
CA ALA A 159 12.86 -6.51 0.78
C ALA A 159 11.45 -6.66 0.18
N LEU A 160 10.93 -5.61 -0.47
CA LEU A 160 9.64 -5.68 -1.15
C LEU A 160 9.66 -6.62 -2.36
N ALA A 161 10.73 -6.60 -3.16
CA ALA A 161 10.90 -7.51 -4.29
C ALA A 161 10.92 -8.97 -3.84
N THR A 162 11.53 -9.26 -2.68
CA THR A 162 11.55 -10.60 -2.09
C THR A 162 10.15 -11.11 -1.76
N LEU A 163 9.23 -10.24 -1.32
CA LEU A 163 7.83 -10.62 -1.14
C LEU A 163 7.17 -11.01 -2.48
N TYR A 164 7.38 -10.20 -3.52
CA TYR A 164 6.80 -10.49 -4.84
C TYR A 164 7.37 -11.77 -5.48
N ARG A 165 8.64 -12.10 -5.23
CA ARG A 165 9.29 -13.32 -5.77
C ARG A 165 8.61 -14.62 -5.33
N ALA A 166 7.72 -14.61 -4.34
CA ALA A 166 6.96 -15.79 -3.95
C ALA A 166 6.02 -16.31 -5.08
N TRP A 167 5.58 -15.43 -6.00
CA TRP A 167 4.75 -15.85 -7.14
C TRP A 167 5.05 -15.12 -8.46
N ILE A 168 5.86 -14.06 -8.42
CA ILE A 168 6.23 -13.28 -9.61
C ILE A 168 7.67 -13.62 -10.03
N PRO A 169 7.91 -13.95 -11.31
CA PRO A 169 9.25 -14.23 -11.79
C PRO A 169 10.15 -12.98 -11.66
N PRO A 170 11.44 -13.13 -11.31
CA PRO A 170 12.35 -11.99 -11.15
C PRO A 170 12.42 -11.07 -12.37
N SER A 171 12.27 -11.60 -13.58
CA SER A 171 12.28 -10.83 -14.83
C SER A 171 11.09 -9.87 -14.98
N ALA A 172 10.01 -10.08 -14.21
CA ALA A 172 8.85 -9.21 -14.19
C ALA A 172 8.90 -8.16 -13.06
N ILE A 173 9.91 -8.18 -12.19
CA ILE A 173 10.07 -7.22 -11.09
C ILE A 173 11.13 -6.20 -11.47
N LEU A 174 10.74 -4.93 -11.61
CA LEU A 174 11.61 -3.84 -12.03
C LEU A 174 11.80 -2.85 -10.89
N ILE A 175 13.05 -2.69 -10.44
CA ILE A 175 13.42 -1.67 -9.45
C ILE A 175 13.89 -0.42 -10.19
N LEU A 176 13.23 0.71 -9.91
CA LEU A 176 13.48 2.01 -10.54
C LEU A 176 14.14 2.93 -9.52
N LEU A 177 15.39 3.30 -9.76
CA LEU A 177 16.12 4.22 -8.89
C LEU A 177 15.71 5.66 -9.22
N ARG A 178 15.29 6.40 -8.20
CA ARG A 178 14.99 7.83 -8.31
C ARG A 178 16.15 8.65 -7.77
N GLN A 179 16.55 9.65 -8.55
CA GLN A 179 17.38 10.75 -8.07
C GLN A 179 16.46 11.78 -7.41
N HIS A 180 16.92 12.41 -6.34
CA HIS A 180 16.22 13.57 -5.78
C HIS A 180 16.12 14.63 -6.88
N ALA A 181 14.90 15.09 -7.18
CA ALA A 181 14.74 16.38 -7.83
C ALA A 181 15.27 17.42 -6.84
N GLY A 182 16.41 18.04 -7.18
CA GLY A 182 17.01 19.12 -6.40
C GLY A 182 16.16 20.38 -6.42
#